data_AF-N0BEF5-F1
#
_entry.id   AF-N0BEF5-F1
#
_cell.length_a   1.000
_cell.length_b   1.000
_cell.length_c   1.000
_cell.angle_alpha   90.00
_cell.angle_beta   90.00
_cell.angle_gamma   90.00
#
_symmetry.space_group_name_H-M   'P 1'
#
loop_
_entity.id
_entity.type
_entity.pdbx_description
1 polymer ?
#
loop_
_entity_poly.entity_id
_entity_poly.type
_entity_poly.pdbx_seq_one_letter_code
_entity_poly.pdbx_strand_id
1 'polypeptide(L)'
;MEEEKPLKQDIARYFGGHLKYPLKSGRFFDIGGTTQTGVNGWLRLFHDRIEFEKSALRQSKRWKIIIPFESILVDNVTFVEKDSGDATAIGGGMATPIPFSPIPIGVGAGGGFISKIGNLNLLVIPYMDENGIKHAPRFQIKGLIRDKTQEWAEALYEKLAELNRRKSEIERNYRSSEEADVFEKLKKLKELHDAGILTDEEFEEKKKKLLDML
;
A
#
# COMPACT_ATOMS: atom_id res chain seq x y z
N MET A 1 -1.13 26.50 10.27
CA MET A 1 -0.99 25.16 9.68
C MET A 1 -1.85 25.17 8.44
N GLU A 2 -1.25 25.23 7.25
CA GLU A 2 -2.01 25.08 6.01
C GLU A 2 -2.51 23.64 5.94
N GLU A 3 -3.82 23.44 5.86
CA GLU A 3 -4.40 22.13 5.65
C GLU A 3 -3.99 21.65 4.25
N GLU A 4 -3.25 20.55 4.18
CA GLU A 4 -2.87 19.92 2.92
C GLU A 4 -4.14 19.65 2.09
N LYS A 5 -4.19 20.13 0.85
CA LYS A 5 -5.36 19.92 -0.01
C LYS A 5 -5.37 18.48 -0.54
N PRO A 6 -6.49 17.75 -0.41
CA PRO A 6 -6.58 16.40 -0.94
C PRO A 6 -6.58 16.42 -2.47
N LEU A 7 -5.94 15.41 -3.08
CA LEU A 7 -5.93 15.17 -4.52
C LEU A 7 -7.30 14.76 -5.05
N LYS A 8 -8.02 13.97 -4.25
CA LYS A 8 -9.39 13.53 -4.54
C LYS A 8 -10.19 13.46 -3.25
N GLN A 9 -11.44 13.91 -3.27
CA GLN A 9 -12.34 13.84 -2.13
C GLN A 9 -13.76 13.51 -2.60
N ASP A 10 -14.37 12.52 -1.96
CA ASP A 10 -15.77 12.12 -2.20
C ASP A 10 -16.41 11.61 -0.91
N ILE A 11 -17.75 11.59 -0.89
CA ILE A 11 -18.50 10.94 0.19
C ILE A 11 -18.43 9.43 -0.02
N ALA A 12 -18.04 8.72 1.02
CA ALA A 12 -17.98 7.26 1.02
C ALA A 12 -18.77 6.68 2.17
N ARG A 13 -19.22 5.44 1.98
CA ARG A 13 -19.85 4.63 3.00
C ARG A 13 -18.90 3.50 3.40
N TYR A 14 -18.46 3.51 4.65
CA TYR A 14 -17.59 2.50 5.25
C TYR A 14 -18.37 1.29 5.75
N PHE A 15 -17.92 0.08 5.43
CA PHE A 15 -18.59 -1.20 5.75
C PHE A 15 -17.81 -2.10 6.72
N GLY A 16 -16.82 -1.57 7.44
CA GLY A 16 -15.99 -2.38 8.33
C GLY A 16 -14.67 -2.82 7.66
N GLY A 17 -13.94 -3.70 8.35
CA GLY A 17 -12.64 -4.23 7.90
C GLY A 17 -11.42 -3.62 8.59
N HIS A 18 -11.60 -2.55 9.38
CA HIS A 18 -10.60 -2.04 10.31
C HIS A 18 -10.92 -2.50 11.74
N LEU A 19 -9.99 -3.18 12.40
CA LEU A 19 -10.24 -3.82 13.71
C LEU A 19 -10.51 -2.81 14.85
N LYS A 20 -9.95 -1.60 14.79
CA LYS A 20 -10.19 -0.52 15.76
C LYS A 20 -11.58 0.10 15.63
N TYR A 21 -12.13 0.09 14.42
CA TYR A 21 -13.47 0.61 14.13
C TYR A 21 -14.33 -0.51 13.56
N PRO A 22 -14.58 -1.57 14.37
CA PRO A 22 -15.43 -2.65 13.94
C PRO A 22 -16.85 -2.08 13.88
N LEU A 23 -17.48 -2.22 12.72
CA LEU A 23 -18.93 -2.13 12.69
C LEU A 23 -19.45 -3.45 13.24
N LYS A 24 -20.36 -3.40 14.21
CA LYS A 24 -21.14 -4.56 14.65
C LYS A 24 -22.04 -4.97 13.48
N SER A 25 -21.52 -5.64 12.46
CA SER A 25 -22.30 -6.64 11.74
C SER A 25 -22.49 -7.76 12.76
N GLY A 26 -23.47 -7.60 13.64
CA GLY A 26 -23.75 -8.51 14.74
C GLY A 26 -24.27 -9.82 14.19
N ARG A 27 -23.41 -10.67 13.61
CA ARG A 27 -23.77 -11.78 12.72
C ARG A 27 -24.53 -11.23 11.50
N PHE A 28 -24.42 -11.87 10.35
CA PHE A 28 -25.14 -11.44 9.14
C PHE A 28 -24.66 -10.07 8.56
N PHE A 29 -23.85 -10.13 7.50
CA PHE A 29 -24.38 -9.48 6.30
C PHE A 29 -25.72 -10.18 6.08
N ASP A 30 -26.85 -9.50 6.31
CA ASP A 30 -28.19 -10.08 6.07
C ASP A 30 -28.28 -10.47 4.59
N ILE A 31 -27.92 -11.72 4.31
CA ILE A 31 -28.25 -12.47 3.11
C ILE A 31 -29.76 -12.66 3.18
N GLY A 32 -30.50 -11.64 2.74
CA GLY A 32 -31.95 -11.64 2.82
C GLY A 32 -32.58 -10.27 3.01
N GLY A 33 -32.06 -9.22 2.36
CA GLY A 33 -32.75 -7.94 2.26
C GLY A 33 -32.69 -7.07 3.54
N THR A 34 -32.20 -5.85 3.39
CA THR A 34 -32.42 -4.71 4.32
C THR A 34 -31.67 -4.68 5.67
N THR A 35 -30.34 -4.69 5.69
CA THR A 35 -29.56 -3.81 6.60
C THR A 35 -28.16 -3.43 6.06
N GLN A 36 -28.13 -2.61 5.00
CA GLN A 36 -26.91 -1.97 4.44
C GLN A 36 -26.34 -0.84 5.33
N THR A 37 -26.14 -1.05 6.63
CA THR A 37 -25.81 0.04 7.58
C THR A 37 -24.31 0.39 7.61
N GLY A 38 -23.76 0.73 6.45
CA GLY A 38 -22.44 1.35 6.39
C GLY A 38 -22.46 2.78 6.94
N VAL A 39 -21.31 3.24 7.42
CA VAL A 39 -21.15 4.57 8.02
C VAL A 39 -20.71 5.57 6.97
N ASN A 40 -21.47 6.66 6.78
CA ASN A 40 -21.07 7.71 5.86
C ASN A 40 -19.94 8.56 6.44
N GLY A 41 -19.01 8.97 5.58
CA GLY A 41 -17.91 9.85 5.91
C GLY A 41 -17.24 10.39 4.65
N TRP A 42 -16.21 11.20 4.84
CA TRP A 42 -15.40 11.76 3.78
C TRP A 42 -14.21 10.86 3.52
N LEU A 43 -14.07 10.37 2.29
CA LEU A 43 -12.87 9.70 1.83
C LEU A 43 -11.99 10.72 1.08
N ARG A 44 -10.72 10.79 1.44
CA ARG A 44 -9.75 11.74 0.90
C ARG A 44 -8.48 11.00 0.50
N LEU A 45 -8.00 11.32 -0.69
CA LEU A 45 -6.73 10.84 -1.24
C LEU A 45 -5.70 11.96 -1.13
N PHE A 46 -4.57 11.69 -0.51
CA PHE A 46 -3.41 12.59 -0.42
C PHE A 46 -2.24 12.03 -1.23
N HIS A 47 -1.10 12.71 -1.18
CA HIS A 47 0.12 12.29 -1.87
C HIS A 47 0.75 11.04 -1.28
N ASP A 48 0.57 10.82 0.02
CA ASP A 48 1.25 9.80 0.84
C ASP A 48 0.28 8.84 1.55
N ARG A 49 -1.02 9.16 1.60
CA ARG A 49 -2.01 8.41 2.38
C ARG A 49 -3.44 8.53 1.84
N ILE A 50 -4.29 7.60 2.28
CA ILE A 50 -5.74 7.70 2.20
C ILE A 50 -6.29 7.96 3.60
N GLU A 51 -7.32 8.81 3.67
CA GLU A 51 -8.02 9.08 4.91
C GLU A 51 -9.51 8.90 4.74
N PHE A 52 -10.14 8.25 5.71
CA PHE A 52 -11.58 8.25 5.86
C PHE A 52 -11.96 8.92 7.18
N GLU A 53 -12.78 9.96 7.12
CA GLU A 53 -13.24 10.68 8.31
C GLU A 53 -14.76 10.57 8.45
N LYS A 54 -15.20 9.98 9.56
CA LYS A 54 -16.60 10.04 9.95
C LYS A 54 -16.85 11.33 10.73
N SER A 55 -17.55 12.27 10.10
CA SER A 55 -18.04 13.47 10.77
C SER A 55 -19.25 13.15 11.65
N ALA A 56 -19.30 13.76 12.84
CA ALA A 56 -20.42 13.65 13.78
C ALA A 56 -20.61 14.96 14.54
N LEU A 57 -21.84 15.25 14.95
CA LEU A 57 -22.18 16.44 15.76
C LEU A 57 -21.41 16.43 17.09
N ARG A 58 -21.32 15.28 17.77
CA ARG A 58 -20.51 15.11 18.98
C ARG A 58 -19.08 14.75 18.61
N GLN A 59 -18.10 15.50 19.15
CA GLN A 59 -16.68 15.25 18.93
C GLN A 59 -16.26 13.82 19.30
N SER A 60 -16.78 13.27 20.41
CA SER A 60 -16.50 11.90 20.86
C SER A 60 -16.98 10.78 19.92
N LYS A 61 -17.80 11.11 18.91
CA LYS A 61 -18.30 10.16 17.90
C LYS A 61 -17.62 10.33 16.54
N ARG A 62 -16.71 11.31 16.42
CA ARG A 62 -15.84 11.51 15.27
C ARG A 62 -14.68 10.54 15.36
N TRP A 63 -14.35 9.94 14.24
CA TRP A 63 -13.16 9.11 14.13
C TRP A 63 -12.65 9.14 12.71
N LYS A 64 -11.36 8.81 12.58
CA LYS A 64 -10.62 8.87 11.33
C LYS A 64 -9.80 7.59 11.17
N ILE A 65 -9.79 7.08 9.95
CA ILE A 65 -8.90 6.02 9.48
C ILE A 65 -7.86 6.72 8.61
N ILE A 66 -6.59 6.41 8.84
CA ILE A 66 -5.45 6.91 8.06
C ILE A 66 -4.70 5.68 7.56
N ILE A 67 -4.48 5.60 6.26
CA ILE A 67 -3.84 4.48 5.58
C ILE A 67 -2.66 5.04 4.78
N PRO A 68 -1.43 4.98 5.30
CA PRO A 68 -0.24 5.34 4.54
C PRO A 68 -0.08 4.44 3.32
N PHE A 69 0.32 4.98 2.17
CA PHE A 69 0.49 4.19 0.95
C PHE A 69 1.54 3.09 1.07
N GLU A 70 2.61 3.34 1.84
CA GLU A 70 3.67 2.37 2.11
C GLU A 70 3.16 1.14 2.89
N SER A 71 2.05 1.29 3.61
CA SER A 71 1.44 0.21 4.38
C SER A 71 0.46 -0.64 3.55
N ILE A 72 0.10 -0.20 2.35
CA ILE A 72 -0.88 -0.89 1.49
C ILE A 72 -0.25 -2.14 0.89
N LEU A 73 -0.94 -3.26 1.04
CA LEU A 73 -0.51 -4.55 0.51
C LEU A 73 -0.95 -4.66 -0.95
N VAL A 74 -0.02 -4.40 -1.88
CA VAL A 74 -0.26 -4.43 -3.33
C VAL A 74 -0.01 -5.84 -3.92
N ASP A 75 0.92 -6.60 -3.32
CA ASP A 75 1.29 -7.94 -3.77
C ASP A 75 0.37 -9.00 -3.14
N ASN A 76 -0.36 -9.75 -3.97
CA ASN A 76 -1.25 -10.88 -3.60
C ASN A 76 -2.61 -10.51 -2.99
N VAL A 77 -3.42 -9.73 -3.69
CA VAL A 77 -4.84 -9.61 -3.36
C VAL A 77 -5.66 -10.65 -4.15
N THR A 78 -5.65 -11.90 -3.70
CA THR A 78 -6.63 -12.92 -4.13
C THR A 78 -7.72 -13.04 -3.06
N PHE A 79 -8.93 -12.59 -3.37
CA PHE A 79 -10.10 -12.84 -2.54
C PHE A 79 -10.76 -14.13 -3.01
N VAL A 80 -10.67 -15.19 -2.20
CA VAL A 80 -11.49 -16.39 -2.39
C VAL A 80 -12.63 -16.32 -1.37
N GLU A 81 -13.81 -15.94 -1.85
CA GLU A 81 -15.05 -16.09 -1.10
C GLU A 81 -15.44 -17.57 -1.18
N LYS A 82 -15.17 -18.34 -0.12
CA LYS A 82 -15.83 -19.63 0.04
C LYS A 82 -17.24 -19.35 0.55
N ASP A 83 -18.25 -19.84 -0.17
CA ASP A 83 -19.64 -19.94 0.27
C ASP A 83 -19.75 -20.80 1.54
N SER A 84 -19.23 -20.34 2.68
CA SER A 84 -19.34 -20.93 4.01
C SER A 84 -18.39 -20.23 4.98
N GLY A 85 -18.89 -19.14 5.59
CA GLY A 85 -18.74 -18.90 7.02
C GLY A 85 -17.38 -18.56 7.65
N ASP A 86 -16.24 -18.65 6.95
CA ASP A 86 -14.93 -18.33 7.54
C ASP A 86 -14.06 -17.45 6.64
N ALA A 87 -13.85 -16.20 7.07
CA ALA A 87 -12.90 -15.29 6.46
C ALA A 87 -11.47 -15.67 6.92
N THR A 88 -10.80 -16.52 6.16
CA THR A 88 -9.38 -16.83 6.39
C THR A 88 -8.53 -15.93 5.50
N ALA A 89 -7.75 -15.03 6.12
CA ALA A 89 -6.63 -14.38 5.45
C ALA A 89 -5.53 -15.44 5.23
N ILE A 90 -5.46 -16.02 4.04
CA ILE A 90 -4.38 -16.95 3.68
C ILE A 90 -3.15 -16.11 3.33
N GLY A 91 -2.33 -15.85 4.34
CA GLY A 91 -0.95 -15.41 4.15
C GLY A 91 0.00 -16.60 4.23
N GLY A 92 0.66 -16.91 3.12
CA GLY A 92 2.01 -17.49 3.10
C GLY A 92 2.14 -18.96 2.71
N GLY A 93 2.94 -19.23 1.66
CA GLY A 93 3.54 -20.55 1.46
C GLY A 93 4.13 -20.85 0.08
N MET A 94 5.44 -20.62 -0.07
CA MET A 94 6.43 -21.22 -1.01
C MET A 94 6.54 -20.77 -2.49
N ALA A 95 7.70 -20.16 -2.73
CA ALA A 95 8.69 -20.46 -3.79
C ALA A 95 8.25 -20.42 -5.26
N THR A 96 8.60 -19.33 -5.94
CA THR A 96 9.44 -19.32 -7.17
C THR A 96 9.60 -17.88 -7.67
N PRO A 97 10.76 -17.49 -8.23
CA PRO A 97 10.89 -16.22 -8.93
C PRO A 97 10.27 -16.40 -10.31
N ILE A 98 9.02 -15.97 -10.50
CA ILE A 98 8.41 -15.92 -11.83
C ILE A 98 8.25 -14.45 -12.24
N PRO A 99 8.86 -14.03 -13.37
CA PRO A 99 8.81 -12.68 -13.87
C PRO A 99 7.39 -12.37 -14.37
N PHE A 100 6.96 -11.11 -14.21
CA PHE A 100 5.89 -10.44 -14.95
C PHE A 100 5.02 -11.36 -15.85
N SER A 101 3.87 -11.84 -15.36
CA SER A 101 2.78 -12.37 -16.21
C SER A 101 1.42 -12.51 -15.49
N PRO A 102 0.31 -12.53 -16.24
CA PRO A 102 -0.95 -11.88 -15.90
C PRO A 102 -1.86 -12.71 -14.98
N ILE A 103 -2.42 -12.01 -13.99
CA ILE A 103 -3.61 -12.29 -13.16
C ILE A 103 -4.39 -13.58 -13.52
N PRO A 104 -4.42 -14.62 -12.64
CA PRO A 104 -5.46 -15.63 -12.66
C PRO A 104 -6.65 -15.18 -11.79
N ILE A 105 -7.82 -15.17 -12.44
CA ILE A 105 -9.13 -14.69 -12.00
C ILE A 105 -9.91 -15.84 -11.36
N GLY A 106 -10.53 -15.62 -10.21
CA GLY A 106 -11.62 -16.46 -9.66
C GLY A 106 -12.03 -16.00 -8.27
N VAL A 107 -13.27 -15.66 -7.94
CA VAL A 107 -14.55 -15.62 -8.68
C VAL A 107 -15.27 -14.37 -8.21
N GLY A 108 -15.65 -13.48 -9.14
CA GLY A 108 -16.24 -12.17 -8.85
C GLY A 108 -15.61 -10.97 -9.56
N ALA A 109 -15.18 -11.11 -10.82
CA ALA A 109 -14.89 -10.05 -11.78
C ALA A 109 -14.31 -8.72 -11.22
N GLY A 110 -13.02 -8.72 -10.91
CA GLY A 110 -12.23 -7.52 -10.65
C GLY A 110 -10.96 -7.83 -9.87
N GLY A 111 -9.89 -8.25 -10.56
CA GLY A 111 -8.57 -8.28 -9.93
C GLY A 111 -8.21 -6.87 -9.48
N GLY A 112 -8.17 -6.62 -8.17
CA GLY A 112 -7.69 -5.38 -7.59
C GLY A 112 -8.42 -4.89 -6.34
N PHE A 113 -8.33 -3.58 -6.05
CA PHE A 113 -9.01 -2.93 -4.91
C PHE A 113 -10.55 -2.94 -5.00
N ILE A 114 -11.18 -3.68 -5.91
CA ILE A 114 -12.64 -3.73 -6.10
C ILE A 114 -13.18 -5.10 -5.68
N SER A 115 -14.21 -5.08 -4.82
CA SER A 115 -15.02 -6.23 -4.45
C SER A 115 -16.49 -5.95 -4.76
N LYS A 116 -17.20 -6.95 -5.30
CA LYS A 116 -18.63 -6.86 -5.60
C LYS A 116 -19.42 -7.71 -4.64
N ILE A 117 -20.36 -7.11 -3.91
CA ILE A 117 -21.28 -7.81 -3.01
C ILE A 117 -22.72 -7.48 -3.41
N GLY A 118 -23.40 -8.43 -4.04
CA GLY A 118 -24.70 -8.18 -4.69
C GLY A 118 -24.58 -7.05 -5.72
N ASN A 119 -25.33 -5.96 -5.52
CA ASN A 119 -25.30 -4.77 -6.39
C ASN A 119 -24.33 -3.67 -5.90
N LEU A 120 -23.50 -3.95 -4.89
CA LEU A 120 -22.56 -2.98 -4.32
C LEU A 120 -21.16 -3.20 -4.90
N ASN A 121 -20.56 -2.15 -5.47
CA ASN A 121 -19.11 -2.11 -5.68
C ASN A 121 -18.45 -1.50 -4.45
N LEU A 122 -17.43 -2.18 -3.93
CA LEU A 122 -16.69 -1.78 -2.73
C LEU A 122 -15.21 -1.64 -3.07
N LEU A 123 -14.64 -0.50 -2.71
CA LEU A 123 -13.22 -0.26 -2.66
C LEU A 123 -12.67 -0.92 -1.39
N VAL A 124 -11.81 -1.91 -1.54
CA VAL A 124 -11.14 -2.61 -0.45
C VAL A 124 -9.69 -2.16 -0.42
N ILE A 125 -9.21 -1.62 0.70
CA ILE A 125 -7.83 -1.13 0.83
C ILE A 125 -7.11 -1.97 1.87
N PRO A 126 -6.45 -3.09 1.49
CA PRO A 126 -5.70 -3.90 2.42
C PRO A 126 -4.42 -3.19 2.86
N TYR A 127 -4.17 -3.12 4.16
CA TYR A 127 -2.95 -2.52 4.72
C TYR A 127 -2.52 -3.19 6.02
N MET A 128 -1.28 -2.95 6.44
CA MET A 128 -0.74 -3.39 7.73
C MET A 128 -0.51 -2.18 8.63
N ASP A 129 -1.02 -2.20 9.86
CA ASP A 129 -0.76 -1.10 10.79
C ASP A 129 0.64 -1.17 11.43
N GLU A 130 0.95 -0.16 12.25
CA GLU A 130 2.22 -0.05 13.00
C GLU A 130 2.51 -1.26 13.93
N ASN A 131 1.47 -2.01 14.31
CA ASN A 131 1.58 -3.19 15.16
C ASN A 131 1.71 -4.49 14.34
N GLY A 132 1.82 -4.40 13.02
CA GLY A 132 1.87 -5.54 12.12
C GLY A 132 0.50 -6.19 11.88
N ILE A 133 -0.59 -5.53 12.27
CA ILE A 133 -1.95 -6.08 12.19
C ILE A 133 -2.54 -5.76 10.82
N LYS A 134 -3.07 -6.80 10.16
CA LYS A 134 -3.71 -6.66 8.85
C LYS A 134 -5.11 -6.08 8.97
N HIS A 135 -5.41 -5.13 8.11
CA HIS A 135 -6.71 -4.51 7.95
C HIS A 135 -7.14 -4.53 6.49
N ALA A 136 -8.45 -4.55 6.25
CA ALA A 136 -9.03 -4.49 4.91
C ALA A 136 -10.32 -3.67 4.92
N PRO A 137 -10.26 -2.36 5.27
CA PRO A 137 -11.42 -1.48 5.24
C PRO A 137 -12.08 -1.45 3.86
N ARG A 138 -13.42 -1.43 3.87
CA ARG A 138 -14.26 -1.47 2.67
C ARG A 138 -15.10 -0.21 2.56
N PHE A 139 -15.11 0.40 1.38
CA PHE A 139 -15.80 1.65 1.11
C PHE A 139 -16.65 1.56 -0.16
N GLN A 140 -17.90 2.00 -0.10
CA GLN A 140 -18.66 2.31 -1.31
C GLN A 140 -18.59 3.81 -1.56
N ILE A 141 -18.17 4.24 -2.74
CA ILE A 141 -18.17 5.66 -3.10
C ILE A 141 -19.31 5.93 -4.07
N LYS A 142 -20.33 6.66 -3.59
CA LYS A 142 -21.46 7.08 -4.42
C LYS A 142 -21.26 8.52 -4.87
N GLY A 143 -21.22 8.73 -6.19
CA GLY A 143 -21.37 10.06 -6.78
C GLY A 143 -22.84 10.48 -6.85
N LEU A 144 -23.06 11.72 -7.29
CA LEU A 144 -24.41 12.30 -7.43
C LEU A 144 -25.27 11.55 -8.46
N ILE A 145 -24.63 10.98 -9.49
CA ILE A 145 -25.29 10.36 -10.65
C ILE A 145 -24.87 8.88 -10.82
N ARG A 146 -23.63 8.52 -10.47
CA ARG A 146 -23.08 7.18 -10.66
C ARG A 146 -22.18 6.74 -9.51
N ASP A 147 -21.96 5.44 -9.42
CA ASP A 147 -20.95 4.84 -8.56
C ASP A 147 -19.55 5.32 -9.00
N LYS A 148 -18.74 5.80 -8.06
CA LYS A 148 -17.37 6.29 -8.30
C LYS A 148 -16.30 5.35 -7.75
N THR A 149 -16.69 4.19 -7.23
CA THR A 149 -15.79 3.25 -6.56
C THR A 149 -14.69 2.78 -7.51
N GLN A 150 -15.03 2.54 -8.79
CA GLN A 150 -14.04 2.19 -9.81
C GLN A 150 -13.05 3.32 -10.07
N GLU A 151 -13.53 4.56 -10.25
CA GLU A 151 -12.67 5.74 -10.45
C GLU A 151 -11.68 5.94 -9.29
N TRP A 152 -12.10 5.61 -8.06
CA TRP A 152 -11.24 5.65 -6.89
C TRP A 152 -10.18 4.56 -6.87
N ALA A 153 -10.53 3.34 -7.28
CA ALA A 153 -9.55 2.26 -7.39
C ALA A 153 -8.48 2.62 -8.43
N GLU A 154 -8.87 3.14 -9.58
CA GLU A 154 -7.96 3.60 -10.64
C GLU A 154 -7.01 4.69 -10.14
N ALA A 155 -7.55 5.72 -9.46
CA ALA A 155 -6.74 6.79 -8.88
C ALA A 155 -5.74 6.28 -7.82
N LEU A 156 -6.15 5.31 -7.00
CA LEU A 156 -5.26 4.68 -6.03
C LEU A 156 -4.15 3.88 -6.71
N TYR A 157 -4.49 3.11 -7.74
CA TYR A 157 -3.50 2.35 -8.52
C TYR A 157 -2.45 3.26 -9.15
N GLU A 158 -2.89 4.35 -9.79
CA GLU A 158 -1.99 5.31 -10.41
C GLU A 158 -1.01 5.92 -9.39
N LYS A 159 -1.52 6.27 -8.21
CA LYS A 159 -0.68 6.82 -7.13
C LYS A 159 0.34 5.81 -6.60
N LEU A 160 -0.07 4.57 -6.38
CA LEU A 160 0.85 3.51 -5.94
C LEU A 160 1.92 3.22 -7.00
N ALA A 161 1.54 3.18 -8.28
CA ALA A 161 2.48 2.99 -9.38
C ALA A 161 3.47 4.16 -9.49
N GLU A 162 3.00 5.39 -9.33
CA GLU A 162 3.85 6.58 -9.31
C GLU A 162 4.88 6.53 -8.17
N LEU A 163 4.45 6.17 -6.95
CA LEU A 163 5.33 6.05 -5.79
C LEU A 163 6.39 4.97 -5.98
N ASN A 164 5.99 3.81 -6.50
CA ASN A 164 6.94 2.73 -6.79
C ASN A 164 7.98 3.16 -7.82
N ARG A 165 7.58 3.87 -8.89
CA ARG A 165 8.54 4.41 -9.89
C ARG A 165 9.52 5.39 -9.26
N ARG A 166 9.03 6.33 -8.44
CA ARG A 166 9.87 7.31 -7.74
C ARG A 166 10.83 6.64 -6.78
N LYS A 167 10.36 5.66 -6.01
CA LYS A 167 11.19 4.89 -5.08
C LYS A 167 12.32 4.16 -5.81
N SER A 168 12.01 3.46 -6.90
CA SER A 168 13.02 2.77 -7.71
C SER A 168 14.01 3.72 -8.41
N GLU A 169 13.64 4.97 -8.67
CA GLU A 169 14.55 5.99 -9.20
C GLU A 169 15.48 6.55 -8.13
N ILE A 170 14.94 6.85 -6.94
CA ILE A 170 15.73 7.26 -5.78
C ILE A 170 16.73 6.18 -5.37
N GLU A 171 16.30 4.90 -5.32
CA GLU A 171 17.19 3.77 -5.02
C GLU A 171 18.30 3.62 -6.06
N ARG A 172 18.00 3.80 -7.36
CA ARG A 172 19.01 3.78 -8.42
C ARG A 172 20.00 4.94 -8.31
N ASN A 173 19.52 6.15 -8.01
CA ASN A 173 20.38 7.32 -7.86
C ASN A 173 21.27 7.22 -6.61
N TYR A 174 20.74 6.70 -5.50
CA TYR A 174 21.52 6.47 -4.29
C TYR A 174 22.62 5.42 -4.54
N ARG A 175 22.27 4.30 -5.17
CA ARG A 175 23.23 3.26 -5.54
C ARG A 175 24.30 3.79 -6.50
N SER A 176 23.92 4.59 -7.51
CA SER A 176 24.88 5.21 -8.43
C SER A 176 25.80 6.23 -7.73
N SER A 177 25.30 6.96 -6.73
CA SER A 177 26.11 7.89 -5.93
C SER A 177 27.07 7.17 -4.99
N GLU A 178 26.63 6.05 -4.40
CA GLU A 178 27.44 5.24 -3.50
C GLU A 178 28.55 4.51 -4.28
N GLU A 179 28.22 3.96 -5.45
CA GLU A 179 29.19 3.41 -6.40
C GLU A 179 30.22 4.48 -6.82
N ALA A 180 29.77 5.69 -7.16
CA ALA A 180 30.67 6.79 -7.51
C ALA A 180 31.63 7.18 -6.36
N ASP A 181 31.14 7.23 -5.12
CA ASP A 181 31.96 7.52 -3.93
C ASP A 181 32.97 6.38 -3.64
N VAL A 182 32.59 5.12 -3.88
CA VAL A 182 33.52 3.97 -3.79
C VAL A 182 34.61 4.06 -4.87
N PHE A 183 34.27 4.44 -6.11
CA PHE A 183 35.25 4.64 -7.18
C PHE A 183 36.23 5.78 -6.88
N GLU A 184 35.76 6.89 -6.31
CA GLU A 184 36.65 7.98 -5.87
C GLU A 184 37.60 7.54 -4.75
N LYS A 185 37.12 6.77 -3.78
CA LYS A 185 37.96 6.21 -2.71
C LYS A 185 39.00 5.25 -3.25
N LEU A 186 38.65 4.39 -4.21
CA LEU A 186 39.60 3.49 -4.89
C LEU A 186 40.67 4.27 -5.66
N LYS A 187 40.30 5.38 -6.32
CA LYS A 187 41.26 6.25 -7.01
C LYS A 187 42.26 6.87 -6.04
N LYS A 188 41.80 7.42 -4.92
CA LYS A 188 42.67 7.97 -3.85
C LYS A 188 43.56 6.88 -3.23
N LEU A 189 43.02 5.67 -3.04
CA LEU A 189 43.80 4.54 -2.52
C LEU A 189 44.96 4.18 -3.46
N LYS A 190 44.72 4.20 -4.77
CA LYS A 190 45.73 3.96 -5.79
C LYS A 190 46.79 5.08 -5.81
N GLU A 191 46.38 6.34 -5.73
CA GLU A 191 47.30 7.48 -5.67
C GLU A 191 48.23 7.40 -4.43
N LEU A 192 47.73 6.96 -3.28
CA LEU A 192 48.53 6.76 -2.06
C LEU A 192 49.51 5.57 -2.17
N HIS A 193 49.12 4.52 -2.88
CA HIS A 193 49.99 3.37 -3.18
C HIS A 193 51.10 3.76 -4.16
N ASP A 194 50.75 4.44 -5.26
CA ASP A 194 51.70 4.95 -6.26
C ASP A 194 52.69 5.97 -5.65
N ALA A 195 52.27 6.71 -4.61
CA ALA A 195 53.12 7.62 -3.84
C ALA A 195 54.04 6.91 -2.83
N GLY A 196 53.95 5.59 -2.69
CA GLY A 196 54.72 4.79 -1.73
C GLY A 196 54.31 4.99 -0.27
N ILE A 197 53.13 5.55 -0.01
CA ILE A 197 52.60 5.80 1.35
C ILE A 197 51.95 4.52 1.92
N LEU A 198 51.38 3.68 1.05
CA LEU A 198 50.81 2.39 1.40
C LEU A 198 51.70 1.26 0.86
N THR A 199 51.84 0.18 1.63
CA THR A 199 52.47 -1.05 1.13
C THR A 199 51.51 -1.81 0.21
N ASP A 200 52.04 -2.72 -0.62
CA ASP A 200 51.24 -3.56 -1.51
C ASP A 200 50.16 -4.36 -0.75
N GLU A 201 50.49 -4.84 0.45
CA GLU A 201 49.60 -5.59 1.32
C GLU A 201 48.46 -4.73 1.87
N GLU A 202 48.76 -3.51 2.34
CA GLU A 202 47.77 -2.56 2.86
C GLU A 202 46.82 -2.04 1.75
N PHE A 203 47.36 -1.87 0.55
CA PHE A 203 46.57 -1.46 -0.61
C PHE A 203 45.57 -2.55 -1.01
N GLU A 204 46.01 -3.81 -1.15
CA GLU A 204 45.12 -4.90 -1.54
C GLU A 204 44.06 -5.20 -0.47
N GLU A 205 44.39 -5.09 0.82
CA GLU A 205 43.41 -5.29 1.89
C GLU A 205 42.31 -4.21 1.88
N LYS A 206 42.69 -2.94 1.71
CA LYS A 206 41.73 -1.81 1.68
C LYS A 206 40.92 -1.78 0.39
N LYS A 207 41.53 -2.12 -0.75
CA LYS A 207 40.85 -2.27 -2.04
C LYS A 207 39.82 -3.37 -1.99
N LYS A 208 40.16 -4.53 -1.41
CA LYS A 208 39.22 -5.64 -1.23
C LYS A 208 38.04 -5.25 -0.35
N LYS A 209 38.28 -4.56 0.77
CA LYS A 209 37.21 -4.04 1.65
C LYS A 209 36.27 -3.07 0.93
N LEU A 210 36.81 -2.17 0.10
CA LEU A 210 35.99 -1.21 -0.66
C LEU A 210 35.16 -1.89 -1.77
N LEU A 211 35.70 -2.93 -2.41
CA LEU A 211 34.98 -3.71 -3.43
C LEU A 211 33.90 -4.61 -2.83
N ASP A 212 34.07 -5.08 -1.59
CA ASP A 212 33.10 -5.92 -0.87
C ASP A 212 31.87 -5.12 -0.38
N MET A 213 31.94 -3.78 -0.43
CA MET A 213 30.84 -2.87 -0.09
C MET A 213 29.91 -2.55 -1.28
N LEU A 214 30.15 -3.12 -2.46
CA LEU A 214 29.51 -2.82 -3.74
C LEU A 214 28.59 -3.97 -4.20
#